data_AF-A0A1F6EAM3-F1
#
_entry.id   AF-A0A1F6EAM3-F1
#
_cell.length_a   1.000
_cell.length_b   1.000
_cell.length_c   1.000
_cell.angle_alpha   90.00
_cell.angle_beta   90.00
_cell.angle_gamma   90.00
#
_symmetry.space_group_name_H-M   'P 1'
#
loop_
_entity.id
_entity.type
_entity.pdbx_description
1 polymer ?
#
loop_
_entity_poly.entity_id
_entity_poly.type
_entity_poly.pdbx_seq_one_letter_code
_entity_poly.pdbx_strand_id
1 'polypeptide(L)'
;MDLPEELRPTDKIEIQLPDNTTVSLSTSRPKFLVWKGRPVDFDYGKKPILNYRGEACFAELVILRILLDYGWDGVWVETYGGTHYLRSMPHAWTLKSEHVSIPQDKEDLLQKIWKTAKTTTCFDVLAWHGDQLMFFEAKRRGKDKPTSAQIRFIEGALACGVPATSLL
;
A
#
# COMPACT_ATOMS: atom_id res chain seq x y z
N MET A 1 -17.66 0.32 4.65
CA MET A 1 -16.27 0.55 5.07
C MET A 1 -16.07 2.03 5.20
N ASP A 2 -15.50 2.50 6.30
CA ASP A 2 -15.41 3.92 6.60
C ASP A 2 -14.01 4.44 6.23
N LEU A 3 -13.88 4.91 4.99
CA LEU A 3 -12.63 5.47 4.45
C LEU A 3 -12.72 7.00 4.38
N PRO A 4 -11.59 7.70 4.58
CA PRO A 4 -11.51 9.14 4.37
C PRO A 4 -11.90 9.49 2.93
N GLU A 5 -12.48 10.67 2.73
CA GLU A 5 -13.11 11.10 1.47
C GLU A 5 -12.17 10.92 0.27
N GLU A 6 -10.89 11.26 0.43
CA GLU A 6 -9.86 11.19 -0.59
C GLU A 6 -9.59 9.76 -1.08
N LEU A 7 -9.80 8.77 -0.22
CA LEU A 7 -9.52 7.36 -0.48
C LEU A 7 -10.79 6.55 -0.78
N ARG A 8 -11.97 7.16 -0.82
CA ARG A 8 -13.21 6.45 -1.16
C ARG A 8 -13.15 5.94 -2.62
N PRO A 9 -13.54 4.67 -2.85
CA PRO A 9 -13.65 4.14 -4.20
C PRO A 9 -14.49 5.02 -5.11
N THR A 10 -13.95 5.33 -6.28
CA THR A 10 -14.62 6.15 -7.31
C THR A 10 -14.90 5.38 -8.59
N ASP A 11 -14.22 4.25 -8.77
CA ASP A 11 -14.19 3.50 -10.02
C ASP A 11 -13.77 2.05 -9.72
N LYS A 12 -13.76 1.19 -10.74
CA LYS A 12 -13.30 -0.19 -10.65
C LYS A 12 -12.34 -0.53 -11.78
N ILE A 13 -11.51 -1.54 -11.56
CA ILE A 13 -10.67 -2.15 -12.58
C ILE A 13 -10.89 -3.66 -12.58
N GLU A 14 -10.85 -4.25 -13.77
CA GLU A 14 -10.88 -5.70 -13.93
C GLU A 14 -9.44 -6.22 -14.01
N ILE A 15 -9.11 -7.19 -13.16
CA ILE A 15 -7.81 -7.86 -13.11
C ILE A 15 -8.02 -9.33 -13.46
N GLN A 16 -7.36 -9.79 -14.52
CA GLN A 16 -7.27 -11.22 -14.82
C GLN A 16 -6.22 -11.87 -13.91
N LEU A 17 -6.65 -12.88 -13.15
CA LEU A 17 -5.81 -13.65 -12.25
C LEU A 17 -5.09 -14.79 -13.00
N PRO A 18 -4.04 -15.41 -12.41
CA PRO A 18 -3.29 -16.50 -13.03
C PRO A 18 -4.13 -17.73 -13.38
N ASP A 19 -5.22 -17.98 -12.66
CA ASP A 19 -6.19 -19.04 -12.94
C ASP A 19 -7.18 -18.70 -14.07
N ASN A 20 -7.02 -17.54 -14.73
CA ASN A 20 -7.90 -16.96 -15.75
C ASN A 20 -9.25 -16.45 -15.26
N THR A 21 -9.52 -16.46 -13.95
CA THR A 21 -10.66 -15.73 -13.42
C THR A 21 -10.42 -14.23 -13.51
N THR A 22 -11.50 -13.45 -13.51
CA THR A 22 -11.43 -11.98 -13.48
C THR A 22 -12.02 -11.49 -12.18
N VAL A 23 -11.30 -10.62 -11.49
CA VAL A 23 -11.77 -9.96 -10.27
C VAL A 23 -11.89 -8.46 -10.50
N SER A 24 -13.00 -7.90 -10.04
CA SER A 24 -13.26 -6.46 -10.06
C SER A 24 -12.77 -5.83 -8.76
N LEU A 25 -11.70 -5.04 -8.84
CA LEU A 25 -11.15 -4.31 -7.70
C LEU A 25 -11.62 -2.86 -7.70
N SER A 26 -11.87 -2.33 -6.52
CA SER A 26 -12.17 -0.91 -6.35
C SER A 26 -10.93 -0.08 -6.65
N THR A 27 -11.12 1.16 -7.10
CA THR A 27 -10.02 2.12 -7.24
C THR A 27 -10.44 3.52 -6.80
N SER A 28 -9.48 4.24 -6.22
CA SER A 28 -9.62 5.64 -5.83
C SER A 28 -8.70 6.50 -6.69
N ARG A 29 -9.08 7.77 -6.91
CA ARG A 29 -8.30 8.71 -7.73
C ARG A 29 -7.97 10.01 -6.99
N PRO A 30 -7.36 9.94 -5.80
CA PRO A 30 -6.94 11.13 -5.09
C PRO A 30 -5.94 11.93 -5.93
N LYS A 31 -5.96 13.25 -5.74
CA LYS A 31 -4.96 14.16 -6.32
C LYS A 31 -4.11 14.70 -5.18
N PHE A 32 -2.82 14.37 -5.20
CA PHE A 32 -1.86 14.87 -4.23
C PHE A 32 -1.11 16.06 -4.77
N LEU A 33 -0.78 17.00 -3.87
CA LEU A 33 0.05 18.15 -4.20
C LEU A 33 1.51 17.71 -4.35
N VAL A 34 2.21 18.28 -5.32
CA VAL A 34 3.65 18.05 -5.49
C VAL A 34 4.43 18.82 -4.42
N TRP A 35 5.49 18.23 -3.89
CA TRP A 35 6.39 18.91 -2.97
C TRP A 35 7.15 20.03 -3.68
N LYS A 36 7.15 21.22 -3.06
CA LYS A 36 7.83 22.42 -3.56
C LYS A 36 8.82 23.01 -2.55
N GLY A 37 9.04 22.32 -1.43
CA GLY A 37 9.99 22.77 -0.43
C GLY A 37 11.42 22.33 -0.76
N ARG A 38 12.26 22.25 0.26
CA ARG A 38 13.67 21.86 0.10
C ARG A 38 13.79 20.43 -0.45
N PRO A 39 14.79 20.12 -1.30
CA PRO A 39 15.07 18.75 -1.70
C PRO A 39 15.19 17.82 -0.50
N VAL A 40 14.67 16.60 -0.64
CA VAL A 40 14.86 15.54 0.35
C VAL A 40 16.21 14.87 0.14
N ASP A 41 16.85 14.43 1.22
CA ASP A 41 18.13 13.72 1.16
C ASP A 41 18.00 12.33 0.54
N PHE A 42 16.79 11.75 0.62
CA PHE A 42 16.47 10.42 0.12
C PHE A 42 15.18 10.43 -0.72
N ASP A 43 15.31 10.14 -2.01
CA ASP A 43 14.22 10.19 -3.00
C ASP A 43 13.86 8.82 -3.60
N TYR A 44 14.42 7.73 -3.04
CA TYR A 44 14.17 6.36 -3.48
C TYR A 44 14.39 6.15 -4.99
N GLY A 45 15.44 6.77 -5.55
CA GLY A 45 15.73 6.65 -6.98
C GLY A 45 14.79 7.50 -7.84
N LYS A 46 14.58 8.75 -7.43
CA LYS A 46 13.74 9.75 -8.11
C LYS A 46 12.23 9.43 -8.09
N LYS A 47 11.75 8.76 -7.03
CA LYS A 47 10.30 8.66 -6.79
C LYS A 47 9.71 10.08 -6.64
N PRO A 48 8.50 10.34 -7.17
CA PRO A 48 7.83 11.62 -6.97
C PRO A 48 7.64 11.93 -5.48
N ILE A 49 8.01 13.15 -5.07
CA ILE A 49 7.80 13.65 -3.72
C ILE A 49 6.54 14.52 -3.70
N LEU A 50 5.64 14.21 -2.77
CA LEU A 50 4.37 14.87 -2.57
C LEU A 50 4.40 15.72 -1.31
N ASN A 51 3.50 16.69 -1.24
CA ASN A 51 3.27 17.51 -0.06
C ASN A 51 2.06 16.96 0.69
N TYR A 52 2.29 16.54 1.94
CA TYR A 52 1.23 16.29 2.90
C TYR A 52 1.39 17.22 4.10
N ARG A 53 0.44 18.16 4.26
CA ARG A 53 0.41 19.14 5.35
C ARG A 53 1.73 19.90 5.59
N GLY A 54 2.45 20.21 4.51
CA GLY A 54 3.73 20.94 4.58
C GLY A 54 4.95 20.05 4.73
N GLU A 55 4.81 18.72 4.65
CA GLU A 55 5.90 17.76 4.70
C GLU A 55 6.08 17.02 3.37
N ALA A 56 7.34 16.68 3.07
CA ALA A 56 7.71 15.85 1.93
C ALA A 56 7.38 14.36 2.19
N CYS A 57 6.68 13.71 1.28
CA CYS A 57 6.22 12.32 1.42
C CYS A 57 6.21 11.56 0.09
N PHE A 58 6.46 10.25 0.13
CA PHE A 58 6.07 9.34 -0.95
C PHE A 58 4.55 9.08 -0.95
N ALA A 59 3.99 8.62 -2.06
CA ALA A 59 2.54 8.43 -2.22
C ALA A 59 1.96 7.45 -1.22
N GLU A 60 2.68 6.36 -0.97
CA GLU A 60 2.42 5.31 0.01
C GLU A 60 2.29 5.92 1.42
N LEU A 61 3.18 6.85 1.79
CA LEU A 61 3.13 7.55 3.07
C LEU A 61 2.04 8.63 3.14
N VAL A 62 1.69 9.27 2.02
CA VAL A 62 0.53 10.17 1.98
C VAL A 62 -0.76 9.39 2.25
N ILE A 63 -0.94 8.24 1.59
CA ILE A 63 -2.09 7.35 1.81
C ILE A 63 -2.14 6.91 3.28
N LEU A 64 -1.01 6.42 3.83
CA LEU A 64 -0.93 6.01 5.22
C LEU A 64 -1.29 7.15 6.17
N ARG A 65 -0.75 8.36 5.98
CA ARG A 65 -1.01 9.50 6.87
C ARG A 65 -2.47 9.96 6.82
N ILE A 66 -3.11 9.94 5.65
CA ILE A 66 -4.55 10.22 5.52
C ILE A 66 -5.36 9.21 6.35
N LEU A 67 -5.00 7.93 6.30
CA LEU A 67 -5.65 6.88 7.10
C LEU A 67 -5.43 7.10 8.61
N LEU A 68 -4.18 7.37 9.02
CA LEU A 68 -3.84 7.64 10.42
C LEU A 68 -4.60 8.86 10.96
N ASP A 69 -4.68 9.94 10.20
CA ASP A 69 -5.44 11.15 10.57
C ASP A 69 -6.96 10.88 10.67
N TYR A 70 -7.46 9.87 9.95
CA TYR A 70 -8.86 9.44 10.00
C TYR A 70 -9.16 8.43 11.12
N GLY A 71 -8.15 8.03 11.90
CA GLY A 71 -8.29 7.10 13.02
C GLY A 71 -8.00 5.64 12.69
N TRP A 72 -7.54 5.33 11.48
CA TRP A 72 -7.00 4.01 11.16
C TRP A 72 -5.59 3.87 11.74
N ASP A 73 -5.11 2.65 11.84
CA ASP A 73 -3.70 2.34 12.04
C ASP A 73 -3.14 1.63 10.80
N GLY A 74 -1.81 1.60 10.62
CA GLY A 74 -1.24 1.01 9.43
C GLY A 74 0.26 1.19 9.27
N VAL A 75 0.78 0.61 8.19
CA VAL A 75 2.19 0.70 7.76
C VAL A 75 2.31 0.71 6.24
N TRP A 76 3.34 1.38 5.74
CA TRP A 76 3.88 1.10 4.40
C TRP A 76 4.68 -0.21 4.48
N VAL A 77 4.33 -1.19 3.65
CA VAL A 77 5.02 -2.47 3.50
C VAL A 77 6.03 -2.36 2.36
N GLU A 78 7.32 -2.28 2.69
CA GLU A 78 8.41 -2.39 1.73
C GLU A 78 8.97 -3.82 1.75
N THR A 79 9.18 -4.41 0.58
CA THR A 79 9.54 -5.83 0.41
C THR A 79 10.82 -6.02 -0.38
N TYR A 80 11.41 -4.93 -0.89
CA TYR A 80 12.69 -4.93 -1.59
C TYR A 80 13.87 -5.00 -0.60
N GLY A 81 14.70 -6.05 -0.73
CA GLY A 81 15.87 -6.25 0.15
C GLY A 81 15.55 -6.77 1.55
N GLY A 82 14.28 -7.08 1.82
CA GLY A 82 13.76 -7.52 3.12
C GLY A 82 12.33 -7.01 3.32
N THR A 83 11.62 -7.53 4.31
CA THR A 83 10.32 -7.00 4.72
C THR A 83 10.51 -5.91 5.76
N HIS A 84 10.09 -4.69 5.44
CA HIS A 84 10.15 -3.53 6.31
C HIS A 84 8.78 -2.86 6.41
N TYR A 85 8.35 -2.60 7.64
CA TYR A 85 7.13 -1.83 7.90
C TYR A 85 7.51 -0.42 8.32
N LEU A 86 7.02 0.57 7.58
CA LEU A 86 7.44 1.97 7.73
C LEU A 86 6.22 2.83 8.08
N ARG A 87 6.42 3.82 8.96
CA ARG A 87 5.43 4.88 9.25
C ARG A 87 5.92 6.29 8.93
N SER A 88 7.18 6.40 8.53
CA SER A 88 7.87 7.67 8.29
C SER A 88 8.71 7.58 7.02
N MET A 89 9.14 8.75 6.52
CA MET A 89 10.08 8.81 5.40
C MET A 89 11.37 8.07 5.78
N PRO A 90 11.84 7.12 4.95
CA PRO A 90 13.15 6.51 5.14
C PRO A 90 14.25 7.50 4.79
N HIS A 91 15.42 7.33 5.41
CA HIS A 91 16.60 8.14 5.14
C HIS A 91 17.73 7.35 4.46
N ALA A 92 17.58 6.02 4.37
CA ALA A 92 18.56 5.14 3.75
C ALA A 92 17.91 3.88 3.17
N TRP A 93 18.64 3.18 2.31
CA TRP A 93 18.20 1.92 1.68
C TRP A 93 18.07 0.72 2.62
N THR A 94 18.72 0.75 3.80
CA THR A 94 18.73 -0.41 4.70
C THR A 94 17.43 -0.58 5.47
N LEU A 95 16.66 0.50 5.67
CA LEU A 95 15.34 0.54 6.31
C LEU A 95 15.24 -0.08 7.72
N LYS A 96 16.34 -0.59 8.28
CA LYS A 96 16.37 -1.30 9.57
C LYS A 96 16.06 -0.37 10.74
N SER A 97 16.53 0.87 10.67
CA SER A 97 16.28 1.90 11.69
C SER A 97 14.84 2.41 11.68
N GLU A 98 14.17 2.33 10.54
CA GLU A 98 12.82 2.84 10.31
C GLU A 98 11.74 1.76 10.42
N HIS A 99 12.14 0.49 10.48
CA HIS A 99 11.25 -0.65 10.67
C HIS A 99 10.50 -0.54 12.00
N VAL A 100 9.18 -0.68 11.95
CA VAL A 100 8.31 -0.81 13.12
C VAL A 100 7.71 -2.21 13.19
N SER A 101 7.36 -2.68 14.39
CA SER A 101 6.54 -3.89 14.51
C SER A 101 5.07 -3.60 14.19
N ILE A 102 4.38 -4.62 13.69
CA ILE A 102 2.92 -4.62 13.51
C ILE A 102 2.28 -5.68 14.42
N PRO A 103 0.95 -5.64 14.65
CA PRO A 103 0.28 -6.70 15.40
C PRO A 103 0.49 -8.07 14.76
N GLN A 104 0.70 -9.10 15.59
CA GLN A 104 1.08 -10.44 15.15
C GLN A 104 0.07 -11.06 14.18
N ASP A 105 -1.22 -10.81 14.38
CA ASP A 105 -2.27 -11.34 13.51
C ASP A 105 -2.21 -10.76 12.09
N LYS A 106 -1.71 -9.53 11.93
CA LYS A 106 -1.48 -8.87 10.63
C LYS A 106 -0.24 -9.43 9.95
N GLU A 107 0.83 -9.64 10.71
CA GLU A 107 2.04 -10.31 10.25
C GLU A 107 1.73 -11.74 9.77
N ASP A 108 1.00 -12.52 10.57
CA ASP A 108 0.62 -13.90 10.26
C ASP A 108 -0.23 -13.97 8.98
N LEU A 109 -1.15 -13.01 8.81
CA LEU A 109 -1.93 -12.90 7.58
C LEU A 109 -1.04 -12.61 6.37
N LEU A 110 -0.11 -11.64 6.46
CA LEU A 110 0.83 -11.35 5.37
C LEU A 110 1.67 -12.58 4.99
N GLN A 111 2.23 -13.28 5.99
CA GLN A 111 3.00 -14.50 5.76
C GLN A 111 2.16 -15.60 5.09
N LYS A 112 0.89 -15.76 5.51
CA LYS A 112 -0.05 -16.70 4.90
C LYS A 112 -0.33 -16.33 3.44
N ILE A 113 -0.53 -15.05 3.14
CA ILE A 113 -0.73 -14.55 1.77
C ILE A 113 0.51 -14.81 0.93
N TRP A 114 1.70 -14.46 1.40
CA TRP A 114 2.95 -14.65 0.66
C TRP A 114 3.24 -16.11 0.35
N LYS A 115 3.00 -17.01 1.31
CA LYS A 115 3.11 -18.46 1.12
C LYS A 115 2.13 -18.96 0.06
N THR A 116 0.89 -18.49 0.10
CA THR A 116 -0.17 -18.88 -0.85
C THR A 116 0.12 -18.35 -2.25
N ALA A 117 0.48 -17.06 -2.36
CA ALA A 117 0.78 -16.34 -3.60
C ALA A 117 2.14 -16.71 -4.21
N LYS A 118 3.01 -17.40 -3.46
CA LYS A 118 4.41 -17.69 -3.81
C LYS A 118 5.17 -16.42 -4.21
N THR A 119 4.98 -15.35 -3.44
CA THR A 119 5.69 -14.07 -3.61
C THR A 119 5.74 -13.33 -2.30
N THR A 120 6.80 -12.56 -2.05
CA THR A 120 6.88 -11.60 -0.95
C THR A 120 6.39 -10.21 -1.34
N THR A 121 5.97 -10.01 -2.60
CA THR A 121 5.38 -8.73 -3.02
C THR A 121 4.10 -8.49 -2.22
N CYS A 122 3.89 -7.24 -1.80
CA CYS A 122 2.69 -6.79 -1.11
C CYS A 122 2.18 -5.54 -1.82
N PHE A 123 0.93 -5.17 -1.54
CA PHE A 123 0.46 -3.82 -1.75
C PHE A 123 1.21 -2.85 -0.83
N ASP A 124 1.37 -1.62 -1.29
CA ASP A 124 2.17 -0.61 -0.61
C ASP A 124 1.73 -0.32 0.83
N VAL A 125 0.44 -0.20 1.12
CA VAL A 125 -0.04 0.10 2.49
C VAL A 125 -0.91 -1.01 3.02
N LEU A 126 -0.62 -1.46 4.24
CA LEU A 126 -1.52 -2.29 5.04
C LEU A 126 -2.10 -1.44 6.18
N ALA A 127 -3.42 -1.29 6.23
CA ALA A 127 -4.11 -0.52 7.25
C ALA A 127 -5.24 -1.33 7.90
N TRP A 128 -5.54 -0.99 9.16
CA TRP A 128 -6.61 -1.63 9.92
C TRP A 128 -7.32 -0.62 10.83
N HIS A 129 -8.60 -0.90 11.11
CA HIS A 129 -9.42 -0.13 12.04
C HIS A 129 -10.50 -1.04 12.63
N GLY A 130 -10.39 -1.35 13.93
CA GLY A 130 -11.17 -2.44 14.54
C GLY A 130 -10.95 -3.76 13.79
N ASP A 131 -12.04 -4.39 13.34
CA ASP A 131 -12.00 -5.63 12.57
C ASP A 131 -11.82 -5.41 11.06
N GLN A 132 -11.73 -4.15 10.60
CA GLN A 132 -11.52 -3.84 9.18
C GLN A 132 -10.04 -3.90 8.83
N LEU A 133 -9.75 -4.44 7.66
CA LEU A 133 -8.42 -4.53 7.07
C LEU A 133 -8.47 -4.03 5.63
N MET A 134 -7.45 -3.29 5.23
CA MET A 134 -7.29 -2.73 3.89
C MET A 134 -5.85 -2.84 3.41
N PHE A 135 -5.70 -3.19 2.14
CA PHE A 135 -4.47 -3.09 1.37
C PHE A 135 -4.64 -2.00 0.32
N PHE A 136 -3.65 -1.11 0.18
CA PHE A 136 -3.64 -0.07 -0.85
C PHE A 136 -2.39 -0.17 -1.71
N GLU A 137 -2.58 -0.21 -3.02
CA GLU A 137 -1.49 -0.17 -4.01
C GLU A 137 -1.48 1.20 -4.71
N ALA A 138 -0.39 1.95 -4.57
CA ALA A 138 -0.22 3.25 -5.19
C ALA A 138 0.29 3.10 -6.64
N LYS A 139 -0.58 3.44 -7.61
CA LYS A 139 -0.20 3.49 -9.03
C LYS A 139 -0.42 4.88 -9.62
N ARG A 140 0.58 5.39 -10.34
CA ARG A 140 0.42 6.64 -11.10
C ARG A 140 -0.40 6.36 -12.37
N ARG A 141 -1.57 7.00 -12.43
CA ARG A 141 -2.49 6.91 -13.58
C ARG A 141 -1.76 7.17 -14.90
N GLY A 142 -1.94 6.24 -15.85
CA GLY A 142 -1.40 6.34 -17.20
C GLY A 142 0.11 6.05 -17.31
N LYS A 143 0.79 5.74 -16.21
CA LYS A 143 2.20 5.35 -16.20
C LYS A 143 2.41 3.94 -15.68
N ASP A 144 1.75 3.61 -14.58
CA ASP A 144 1.97 2.35 -13.89
C ASP A 144 0.79 1.40 -14.11
N LYS A 145 1.08 0.10 -14.04
CA LYS A 145 0.10 -1.00 -14.02
C LYS A 145 0.50 -2.00 -12.93
N PRO A 146 -0.45 -2.77 -12.38
CA PRO A 146 -0.12 -3.88 -11.49
C PRO A 146 0.86 -4.84 -12.17
N THR A 147 1.91 -5.23 -11.45
CA THR A 147 2.88 -6.21 -11.93
C THR A 147 2.33 -7.63 -11.81
N SER A 148 2.95 -8.61 -12.48
CA SER A 148 2.56 -10.02 -12.33
C SER A 148 2.70 -10.53 -10.89
N ALA A 149 3.64 -9.99 -10.11
CA ALA A 149 3.80 -10.34 -8.70
C ALA A 149 2.68 -9.74 -7.83
N GLN A 150 2.25 -8.51 -8.13
CA GLN A 150 1.10 -7.89 -7.47
C GLN A 150 -0.22 -8.60 -7.82
N ILE A 151 -0.37 -9.08 -9.06
CA ILE A 151 -1.51 -9.91 -9.46
C ILE A 151 -1.52 -11.24 -8.69
N ARG A 152 -0.37 -11.88 -8.49
CA ARG A 152 -0.28 -13.06 -7.61
C ARG A 152 -0.61 -12.74 -6.16
N PHE A 153 -0.20 -11.58 -5.65
CA PHE A 153 -0.57 -11.13 -4.31
C PHE A 153 -2.09 -10.99 -4.17
N ILE A 154 -2.78 -10.40 -5.16
CA ILE A 154 -4.24 -10.30 -5.21
C ILE A 154 -4.87 -11.70 -5.12
N GLU A 155 -4.46 -12.64 -5.98
CA GLU A 155 -4.95 -14.02 -5.96
C GLU A 155 -4.74 -14.69 -4.58
N GLY A 156 -3.54 -14.58 -4.01
CA GLY A 156 -3.23 -15.16 -2.70
C GLY A 156 -4.00 -14.51 -1.55
N ALA A 157 -4.24 -13.20 -1.60
CA ALA A 157 -5.04 -12.48 -0.61
C ALA A 157 -6.49 -12.98 -0.60
N LEU A 158 -7.10 -13.09 -1.79
CA LEU A 158 -8.45 -13.64 -1.96
C LEU A 158 -8.53 -15.08 -1.45
N ALA A 159 -7.57 -15.93 -1.81
CA ALA A 159 -7.50 -17.31 -1.34
C ALA A 159 -7.31 -17.43 0.19
N CYS A 160 -6.73 -16.41 0.84
CA CYS A 160 -6.58 -16.34 2.28
C CYS A 160 -7.83 -15.80 3.02
N GLY A 161 -8.87 -15.40 2.31
CA GLY A 161 -10.11 -14.87 2.85
C GLY A 161 -10.17 -13.34 2.94
N VAL A 162 -9.20 -12.62 2.38
CA VAL A 162 -9.29 -11.16 2.25
C VAL A 162 -10.32 -10.85 1.17
N PRO A 163 -11.40 -10.09 1.45
CA PRO A 163 -12.39 -9.78 0.43
C PRO A 163 -11.81 -8.81 -0.61
N ALA A 164 -12.28 -8.88 -1.86
CA ALA A 164 -11.84 -7.96 -2.92
C ALA A 164 -12.08 -6.48 -2.57
N THR A 165 -13.09 -6.19 -1.74
CA THR A 165 -13.36 -4.83 -1.22
C THR A 165 -12.31 -4.32 -0.25
N SER A 166 -11.41 -5.19 0.22
CA SER A 166 -10.25 -4.85 1.07
C SER A 166 -8.96 -4.63 0.27
N LEU A 167 -9.02 -4.68 -1.07
CA LEU A 167 -7.88 -4.45 -1.96
C LEU A 167 -8.19 -3.21 -2.82
N LEU A 168 -7.41 -2.13 -2.65
CA LEU A 168 -7.64 -0.83 -3.27
C LEU A 168 -6.44 -0.32 -4.09
#